data_AF-A0A1M7Q1Y2-F1
#
_entry.id   AF-A0A1M7Q1Y2-F1
#
_cell.length_a   1.000
_cell.length_b   1.000
_cell.length_c   1.000
_cell.angle_alpha   90.00
_cell.angle_beta   90.00
_cell.angle_gamma   90.00
#
_symmetry.space_group_name_H-M   'P 1'
#
loop_
_entity.id
_entity.type
_entity.pdbx_description
1 polymer ?
#
loop_
_entity_poly.entity_id
_entity_poly.type
_entity_poly.pdbx_seq_one_letter_code
_entity_poly.pdbx_strand_id
1 'polypeptide(L)' 'MVHEAATPCGIGAEIAAIVGEKVFTSLKAPVRRITQDAPAAASWVLEQAGVPQAKTIVRAAIEPVDAQIADIA' A
#
# COMPACT_ATOMS: atom_id res chain seq x y z
N MET A 1 -0.40 4.15 0.17
CA MET A 1 1.00 4.63 0.34
C MET A 1 1.94 3.63 -0.30
N VAL A 2 2.97 4.10 -1.02
CA VAL A 2 3.96 3.25 -1.67
C VAL A 2 5.35 3.72 -1.25
N HIS A 3 6.18 2.82 -0.75
CA HIS A 3 7.60 3.06 -0.51
C HIS A 3 8.37 1.74 -0.55
N GLU A 4 9.68 1.83 -0.80
CA GLU A 4 10.55 0.66 -0.92
C GLU A 4 10.90 0.02 0.44
N ALA A 5 11.16 0.87 1.45
CA ALA A 5 11.61 0.41 2.77
C ALA A 5 10.67 -0.62 3.42
N ALA A 6 11.17 -1.33 4.43
CA ALA A 6 10.48 -2.41 5.11
C ALA A 6 9.07 -2.03 5.61
N THR A 7 8.18 -3.02 5.66
CA THR A 7 6.78 -2.81 6.06
C THR A 7 6.61 -2.31 7.50
N PRO A 8 7.25 -2.91 8.52
CA PRO A 8 7.08 -2.45 9.90
C PRO A 8 7.84 -1.14 10.17
N CYS A 9 7.31 -0.32 11.08
CA CYS A 9 7.99 0.85 11.66
C CYS A 9 8.55 1.89 10.66
N GLY A 10 8.04 1.93 9.42
CA GLY A 10 8.44 2.88 8.39
C GLY A 10 7.50 4.07 8.24
N ILE A 11 7.85 4.99 7.34
CA ILE A 11 7.05 6.19 7.05
C ILE A 11 5.61 5.88 6.63
N GLY A 12 5.40 4.75 5.94
CA GLY A 12 4.06 4.30 5.56
C GLY A 12 3.18 3.94 6.77
N ALA A 13 3.78 3.48 7.88
CA ALA A 13 3.06 3.19 9.12
C ALA A 13 2.66 4.50 9.84
N GLU A 14 3.58 5.46 9.93
CA GLU A 14 3.31 6.77 10.54
C GLU A 14 2.19 7.52 9.79
N ILE A 15 2.25 7.54 8.45
CA ILE A 15 1.21 8.19 7.65
C ILE A 15 -0.14 7.48 7.83
N ALA A 16 -0.15 6.14 7.89
CA ALA A 16 -1.38 5.38 8.14
C ALA A 16 -1.96 5.68 9.54
N ALA A 17 -1.12 5.82 10.56
CA ALA A 17 -1.53 6.20 11.90
C ALA A 17 -2.15 7.61 11.93
N ILE A 18 -1.47 8.61 11.36
CA ILE A 18 -1.98 9.99 11.27
C ILE A 18 -3.34 10.04 10.55
N VAL A 19 -3.47 9.31 9.44
CA VAL A 19 -4.73 9.24 8.68
C VAL A 19 -5.83 8.59 9.52
N GLY A 20 -5.51 7.50 10.23
CA GLY A 20 -6.42 6.83 11.15
C GLY A 20 -6.83 7.70 12.35
N GLU A 21 -5.96 8.57 12.85
CA GLU A 21 -6.29 9.47 13.96
C GLU A 21 -7.12 10.68 13.50
N LYS A 22 -6.79 11.27 12.36
CA LYS A 22 -7.32 12.58 11.95
C LYS A 22 -8.53 12.51 11.04
N VAL A 23 -8.67 11.46 10.22
CA VAL A 23 -9.66 11.44 9.13
C VAL A 23 -10.31 10.06 8.91
N PHE A 24 -10.32 9.19 9.93
CA PHE A 24 -10.88 7.84 9.81
C PHE A 24 -12.31 7.80 9.26
N THR A 25 -13.19 8.68 9.74
CA THR A 25 -14.60 8.75 9.32
C THR A 25 -14.79 9.23 7.87
N SER A 26 -13.76 9.83 7.26
CA SER A 26 -13.79 10.30 5.88
C SER A 26 -13.25 9.27 4.88
N LEU A 27 -12.67 8.17 5.36
CA LEU A 27 -12.12 7.12 4.50
C LEU A 27 -13.25 6.27 3.91
N LYS A 28 -13.32 6.21 2.58
CA LYS A 28 -14.21 5.29 1.86
C LYS A 28 -13.67 3.85 1.80
N ALA A 29 -12.40 3.67 2.12
CA ALA A 29 -11.73 2.37 2.16
C ALA A 29 -10.53 2.41 3.12
N PRO A 30 -10.06 1.25 3.62
CA PRO A 30 -8.88 1.17 4.47
C PRO A 30 -7.60 1.68 3.77
N VAL A 31 -6.70 2.28 4.55
CA VAL A 31 -5.38 2.67 4.06
C VAL A 31 -4.57 1.42 3.70
N ARG A 32 -4.19 1.27 2.43
CA ARG A 32 -3.28 0.21 1.96
C ARG A 32 -1.83 0.69 1.87
N ARG A 33 -0.91 -0.18 2.28
CA ARG A 33 0.56 0.04 2.24
C ARG A 33 1.18 -1.00 1.30
N ILE A 34 1.89 -0.54 0.28
CA ILE A 34 2.56 -1.39 -0.72
C ILE A 34 4.06 -1.27 -0.48
N THR A 35 4.63 -2.33 0.10
CA THR A 35 6.01 -2.47 0.59
C THR A 35 6.25 -3.97 0.83
N GLN A 36 7.51 -4.38 1.04
CA GLN A 36 7.89 -5.74 1.39
C GLN A 36 8.68 -5.74 2.71
N ASP A 37 8.50 -6.77 3.53
CA ASP A 37 9.30 -7.03 4.73
C ASP A 37 10.32 -8.14 4.46
N ALA A 38 11.34 -7.81 3.68
CA ALA A 38 12.43 -8.73 3.34
C ALA A 38 13.76 -7.96 3.23
N PRO A 39 14.91 -8.60 3.49
CA PRO A 39 16.22 -8.01 3.23
C PRO A 39 16.38 -7.65 1.75
N ALA A 40 17.15 -6.60 1.47
CA ALA A 40 17.48 -6.22 0.10
C ALA A 40 18.22 -7.37 -0.61
N ALA A 41 17.74 -7.76 -1.78
CA ALA A 41 18.35 -8.81 -2.56
C ALA A 41 19.45 -8.26 -3.47
N ALA A 42 20.52 -9.02 -3.66
CA ALA A 42 21.59 -8.68 -4.62
C ALA A 42 21.33 -9.24 -6.03
N SER A 43 20.39 -10.19 -6.16
CA SER A 43 19.97 -10.72 -7.46
C SER A 43 18.98 -9.78 -8.10
N TRP A 44 19.23 -9.39 -9.35
CA TRP A 44 18.35 -8.48 -10.09
C TRP A 44 16.90 -8.96 -10.13
N VAL A 45 16.67 -10.26 -10.39
CA VAL A 45 15.30 -10.82 -10.45
C VAL A 45 14.59 -10.70 -9.10
N LEU A 46 15.33 -10.88 -8.00
CA LEU A 46 14.76 -10.80 -6.65
C LEU A 46 14.58 -9.35 -6.20
N GLU A 47 15.47 -8.45 -6.57
CA GLU A 47 15.32 -7.01 -6.33
C GLU A 47 14.05 -6.49 -7.01
N GLN A 48 13.86 -6.81 -8.29
CA GLN A 48 12.65 -6.46 -9.04
C GLN A 48 11.37 -7.05 -8.44
N ALA A 49 11.45 -8.25 -7.87
CA ALA A 49 10.31 -8.88 -7.19
C ALA A 49 9.98 -8.22 -5.84
N GLY A 50 10.98 -7.62 -5.17
CA GLY A 50 10.81 -7.01 -3.86
C GLY A 50 10.39 -5.55 -3.88
N VAL A 51 10.80 -4.80 -4.92
CA VAL A 51 10.40 -3.39 -5.06
C VAL A 51 8.97 -3.25 -5.61
N PRO A 52 8.17 -2.28 -5.14
CA PRO A 52 6.81 -2.06 -5.64
C PRO A 52 6.76 -1.82 -7.16
N GLN A 53 5.99 -2.65 -7.87
CA GLN A 53 5.82 -2.56 -9.32
C GLN A 53 4.55 -1.77 -9.71
N ALA A 54 4.60 -1.04 -10.82
CA ALA A 54 3.49 -0.21 -11.33
C ALA A 54 2.16 -0.98 -11.41
N LYS A 55 2.17 -2.22 -11.92
CA LYS A 55 0.98 -3.07 -12.01
C LYS A 55 0.33 -3.33 -10.64
N THR A 56 1.15 -3.63 -9.63
CA THR A 56 0.67 -3.87 -8.26
C THR A 56 0.11 -2.60 -7.64
N ILE A 57 0.73 -1.45 -7.90
CA ILE A 57 0.26 -0.13 -7.44
C ILE A 57 -1.10 0.21 -8.04
N VAL A 58 -1.25 0.09 -9.37
CA VAL A 58 -2.52 0.36 -10.06
C VAL A 58 -3.63 -0.54 -9.53
N ARG A 59 -3.38 -1.85 -9.42
CA ARG A 59 -4.36 -2.81 -8.89
C ARG A 59 -4.82 -2.42 -7.48
N ALA A 60 -3.88 -2.10 -6.59
CA ALA A 60 -4.20 -1.74 -5.21
C ALA A 60 -4.92 -0.38 -5.08
N ALA A 61 -4.77 0.52 -6.05
CA ALA A 61 -5.48 1.80 -6.10
C ALA A 61 -6.91 1.66 -6.61
N ILE A 62 -7.16 0.75 -7.56
CA ILE A 62 -8.45 0.57 -8.22
C ILE A 62 -9.36 -0.40 -7.43
N GLU A 63 -8.82 -1.49 -6.87
CA GLU A 63 -9.61 -2.52 -6.16
C GLU A 63 -10.60 -1.96 -5.12
N PRO A 64 -10.24 -0.97 -4.27
CA PRO A 64 -11.19 -0.40 -3.32
C PRO A 64 -12.27 0.47 -3.97
N VAL A 65 -11.98 1.08 -5.12
CA VAL A 65 -12.94 1.90 -5.88
C VAL A 65 -13.98 1.01 -6.54
N ASP A 66 -13.55 -0.10 -7.15
CA ASP A 66 -14.43 -1.07 -7.80
C ASP A 66 -15.38 -1.73 -6.78
N ALA A 67 -14.87 -2.09 -5.60
CA ALA A 67 -15.68 -2.65 -4.52
C ALA A 67 -16.80 -1.69 -4.05
N GLN A 68 -16.52 -0.38 -4.00
CA GLN A 68 -17.54 0.62 -3.64
C GLN A 68 -18.63 0.79 -4.71
N ILE A 69 -18.29 0.61 -5.99
CA ILE A 69 -19.28 0.66 -7.08
C ILE A 69 -20.22 -0.54 -6.99
N ALA A 70 -19.70 -1.71 -6.63
CA ALA A 70 -20.51 -2.92 -6.44
C ALA A 70 -21.52 -2.81 -5.28
N ASP A 71 -21.20 -2.08 -4.21
CA ASP A 71 -22.10 -1.88 -3.07
C ASP A 71 -23.29 -0.93 -3.35
N ILE A 72 -23.27 -0.21 -4.48
CA ILE A 72 -24.33 0.74 -4.89
C ILE A 72 -25.29 0.11 -5.92
N ALA A 73 -24.90 -1.01 -6.54
CA ALA A 73 -25.68 -1.75 -7.54
C ALA A 73 -26.54 -2.85 -6.90
#